data_AF-A0A959RLD0-F1
#
_entry.id   AF-A0A959RLD0-F1
#
_cell.length_a   1.000
_cell.length_b   1.000
_cell.length_c   1.000
_cell.angle_alpha   90.00
_cell.angle_beta   90.00
_cell.angle_gamma   90.00
#
_symmetry.space_group_name_H-M   'P 1'
#
loop_
_entity.id
_entity.type
_entity.pdbx_description
1 polymer ?
#
loop_
_entity_poly.entity_id
_entity_poly.type
_entity_poly.pdbx_seq_one_letter_code
_entity_poly.pdbx_strand_id
1 'polypeptide(L)'
;MRVQVNGTTRFRVDSNGAVAIGSNFAGATLPASGLKVQGDAEIVGSLSKGGGSFKIDHPLDPENKYLYHSFVESPDMMNIYNGNVITDKNGEAWVEMPEWFEALNMEFRYQLTVIGSFDRAMIAEELTDNRFLIRTESGNVKVSWQITGVRHDAWAEKNRIPVE
;
A
#
# COMPACT_ATOMS: atom_id res chain seq x y z
N MET A 1 1.06 35.58 -3.74
CA MET A 1 -0.05 36.02 -2.86
C MET A 1 0.28 35.66 -1.41
N ARG A 2 -0.09 36.49 -0.43
CA ARG A 2 0.06 36.16 1.01
C ARG A 2 -1.23 36.48 1.75
N VAL A 3 -1.68 35.57 2.61
CA VAL A 3 -2.76 35.82 3.57
C VAL A 3 -2.15 35.92 4.95
N GLN A 4 -2.39 37.03 5.64
CA GLN A 4 -1.88 37.30 6.97
C GLN A 4 -3.00 37.31 8.00
N VAL A 5 -2.73 36.74 9.18
CA VAL A 5 -3.60 36.78 10.35
C VAL A 5 -2.77 37.31 11.52
N ASN A 6 -3.21 38.41 12.13
CA ASN A 6 -2.50 39.11 13.21
C ASN A 6 -1.03 39.40 12.87
N GLY A 7 -0.76 39.84 11.63
CA GLY A 7 0.59 40.16 11.15
C GLY A 7 1.45 38.96 10.77
N THR A 8 0.99 37.72 10.97
CA THR A 8 1.73 36.50 10.58
C THR A 8 1.18 35.92 9.27
N THR A 9 2.06 35.57 8.32
CA THR A 9 1.64 34.89 7.08
C THR A 9 1.21 33.45 7.40
N ARG A 10 -0.02 33.09 7.02
CA ARG A 10 -0.59 31.73 7.26
C ARG A 10 -0.75 30.92 5.98
N PHE A 11 -0.84 31.60 4.84
CA PHE A 11 -0.92 31.01 3.51
C PHE A 11 -0.08 31.83 2.53
N ARG A 12 0.73 31.15 1.71
CA ARG A 12 1.59 31.76 0.69
C ARG A 12 1.47 31.02 -0.63
N VAL A 13 1.40 31.78 -1.72
CA VAL A 13 1.61 31.30 -3.08
C VAL A 13 2.79 32.04 -3.67
N ASP A 14 3.79 31.27 -4.09
CA ASP A 14 5.05 31.73 -4.65
C ASP A 14 5.00 31.95 -6.16
N SER A 15 6.01 32.65 -6.68
CA SER A 15 6.11 32.94 -8.12
C SER A 15 6.30 31.68 -8.97
N ASN A 16 6.83 30.61 -8.39
CA ASN A 16 6.92 29.28 -9.02
C ASN A 16 5.66 28.42 -8.79
N GLY A 17 4.60 28.98 -8.18
CA GLY A 17 3.36 28.27 -7.89
C GLY A 17 3.38 27.42 -6.62
N ALA A 18 4.49 27.35 -5.88
CA ALA A 18 4.53 26.62 -4.62
C ALA A 18 3.53 27.21 -3.61
N VAL A 19 2.82 26.33 -2.91
CA VAL A 19 1.83 26.70 -1.89
C VAL A 19 2.27 26.18 -0.55
N ALA A 20 2.22 27.04 0.46
CA ALA A 20 2.52 26.66 1.84
C ALA A 20 1.38 27.10 2.76
N ILE A 21 0.92 26.18 3.61
CA ILE A 21 -0.13 26.39 4.60
C ILE A 21 0.44 26.07 5.97
N GLY A 22 0.32 27.01 6.91
CA GLY A 22 0.87 26.83 8.26
C GLY A 22 2.40 26.82 8.32
N SER A 23 3.09 27.12 7.23
CA SER A 23 4.55 27.25 7.21
C SER A 23 4.98 28.40 8.12
N ASN A 24 5.60 28.04 9.23
CA ASN A 24 6.17 28.99 10.17
C ASN A 24 7.30 29.79 9.53
N PHE A 25 7.15 31.10 9.50
CA PHE A 25 8.28 32.00 9.58
C PHE A 25 8.51 32.28 11.07
N ALA A 26 9.67 31.88 11.59
CA ALA A 26 10.22 32.21 12.91
C ALA A 26 9.27 32.05 14.13
N GLY A 27 9.31 30.88 14.78
CA GLY A 27 8.89 30.72 16.19
C GLY A 27 7.39 30.61 16.49
N ALA A 28 6.51 30.57 15.49
CA ALA A 28 5.08 30.33 15.72
C ALA A 28 4.78 28.83 16.03
N THR A 29 3.72 28.55 16.80
CA THR A 29 3.25 27.19 17.05
C THR A 29 2.64 26.60 15.77
N LEU A 30 3.02 25.38 15.40
CA LEU A 30 2.38 24.66 14.29
C LEU A 30 0.88 24.48 14.61
N PRO A 31 -0.02 24.75 13.66
CA PRO A 31 -1.44 24.53 13.88
C PRO A 31 -1.72 23.03 14.04
N ALA A 32 -2.60 22.68 14.99
CA ALA A 32 -3.03 21.29 15.21
C ALA A 32 -3.72 20.66 13.99
N SER A 33 -4.19 21.47 13.03
CA SER A 33 -4.68 21.04 11.72
C SER A 33 -4.15 22.01 10.66
N GLY A 34 -3.27 21.55 9.78
CA GLY A 34 -2.65 22.36 8.72
C GLY A 34 -3.58 22.56 7.51
N LEU A 35 -3.82 21.49 6.77
CA LEU A 35 -4.75 21.44 5.62
C LEU A 35 -5.89 20.47 5.94
N LYS A 36 -7.13 20.91 5.75
CA LYS A 36 -8.33 20.07 5.80
C LYS A 36 -9.07 20.21 4.48
N VAL A 37 -9.23 19.10 3.77
CA VAL A 37 -10.00 19.02 2.52
C VAL A 37 -11.34 18.35 2.84
N GLN A 38 -12.45 18.99 2.45
CA GLN A 38 -13.76 18.35 2.45
C GLN A 38 -14.00 17.81 1.03
N GLY A 39 -14.12 16.49 0.89
CA GLY A 39 -14.17 15.79 -0.39
C GLY A 39 -12.84 15.13 -0.75
N ASP A 40 -12.73 14.70 -2.01
CA ASP A 40 -11.57 13.97 -2.51
C ASP A 40 -10.38 14.90 -2.79
N ALA A 41 -9.17 14.36 -2.64
CA ALA A 41 -7.93 15.04 -3.00
C ALA A 41 -7.11 14.14 -3.93
N GLU A 42 -6.70 14.68 -5.07
CA GLU A 42 -5.78 14.01 -6.00
C GLU A 42 -4.37 14.58 -5.84
N ILE A 43 -3.40 13.69 -5.65
CA ILE A 43 -1.97 14.02 -5.63
C ILE A 43 -1.32 13.33 -6.83
N VAL A 44 -1.01 14.10 -7.88
CA VAL A 44 -0.38 13.58 -9.11
C VAL A 44 1.09 13.19 -8.89
N GLY A 45 1.75 13.84 -7.91
CA GLY A 45 3.14 13.57 -7.55
C GLY A 45 3.30 12.65 -6.34
N SER A 46 4.49 12.65 -5.75
CA SER A 46 4.77 11.90 -4.53
C SER A 46 4.25 12.60 -3.28
N LEU A 47 3.80 11.83 -2.29
CA LEU A 47 3.44 12.31 -0.96
C LEU A 47 4.48 11.84 0.06
N SER A 48 5.14 12.78 0.74
CA SER A 48 5.99 12.50 1.90
C SER A 48 5.32 13.00 3.18
N LYS A 49 5.20 12.13 4.18
CA LYS A 49 4.53 12.41 5.46
C LYS A 49 5.17 11.67 6.63
N GLY A 50 4.97 12.16 7.84
CA GLY A 50 5.40 11.46 9.06
C GLY A 50 4.52 10.25 9.43
N GLY A 51 3.24 10.27 9.05
CA GLY A 51 2.29 9.17 9.26
C GLY A 51 1.09 9.27 8.32
N GLY A 52 0.34 8.17 8.15
CA GLY A 52 -0.85 8.10 7.30
C GLY A 52 -1.84 7.09 7.85
N SER A 53 -3.12 7.45 7.81
CA SER A 53 -4.21 6.60 8.28
C SER A 53 -5.49 6.88 7.49
N PHE A 54 -6.40 5.91 7.47
CA PHE A 54 -7.79 6.20 7.16
C PHE A 54 -8.59 6.35 8.44
N LYS A 55 -9.70 7.09 8.33
CA LYS A 55 -10.75 7.20 9.32
C LYS A 55 -12.07 6.91 8.64
N ILE A 56 -12.82 5.95 9.16
CA ILE A 56 -14.18 5.63 8.70
C ILE A 56 -15.11 5.51 9.90
N ASP A 57 -16.41 5.56 9.65
CA ASP A 57 -17.40 5.17 10.66
C ASP A 57 -17.13 3.74 11.10
N HIS A 58 -17.26 3.49 12.40
CA HIS A 58 -16.93 2.18 12.93
C HIS A 58 -17.94 1.13 12.41
N PRO A 59 -17.51 0.02 11.80
CA PRO A 59 -18.42 -0.92 11.11
C PRO A 59 -19.44 -1.59 12.05
N LEU A 60 -19.16 -1.66 13.35
CA LEU A 60 -20.08 -2.20 14.36
C LEU A 60 -20.88 -1.14 15.13
N ASP A 61 -20.55 0.15 14.98
CA ASP A 61 -21.19 1.26 15.71
C ASP A 61 -20.98 2.60 14.98
N PRO A 62 -21.55 2.73 13.77
CA PRO A 62 -21.20 3.84 12.86
C PRO A 62 -21.71 5.20 13.34
N GLU A 63 -22.76 5.25 14.16
CA GLU A 63 -23.34 6.51 14.66
C GLU A 63 -22.54 7.13 15.82
N ASN A 64 -21.78 6.32 16.57
CA ASN A 64 -21.14 6.76 17.81
C ASN A 64 -19.61 6.62 17.82
N LYS A 65 -19.02 5.87 16.87
CA LYS A 65 -17.58 5.57 16.87
C LYS A 65 -16.96 5.70 15.49
N TYR A 66 -15.65 5.95 15.51
CA TYR A 66 -14.80 5.90 14.33
C TYR A 66 -13.77 4.79 14.46
N LEU A 67 -13.46 4.14 13.34
CA LEU A 67 -12.34 3.23 13.20
C LEU A 67 -11.18 3.95 12.49
N TYR A 68 -9.98 3.81 13.05
CA TYR A 68 -8.75 4.34 12.47
C TYR A 68 -7.78 3.19 12.23
N HIS A 69 -7.04 3.24 11.11
CA HIS A 69 -6.02 2.25 10.83
C HIS A 69 -4.81 2.89 10.14
N SER A 70 -3.62 2.42 10.48
CA SER A 70 -2.36 2.91 9.91
C SER A 70 -2.13 2.34 8.51
N PHE A 71 -1.37 3.08 7.71
CA PHE A 71 -0.77 2.52 6.50
C PHE A 71 0.36 1.56 6.87
N VAL A 72 0.61 0.60 5.97
CA VAL A 72 1.80 -0.27 6.01
C VAL A 72 2.88 0.40 5.17
N GLU A 73 4.07 0.56 5.74
CA GLU A 73 5.21 1.21 5.09
C GLU A 73 6.38 0.23 5.05
N SER A 74 7.12 0.23 3.95
CA SER A 74 8.30 -0.62 3.73
C SER A 74 9.44 0.24 3.16
N PRO A 75 10.71 -0.07 3.47
CA PRO A 75 11.83 0.53 2.76
C PRO A 75 11.83 0.18 1.26
N ASP A 76 11.22 -0.95 0.89
CA ASP A 76 11.02 -1.34 -0.50
C ASP A 76 9.72 -0.74 -1.04
N MET A 77 9.65 -0.42 -2.34
CA MET A 77 8.39 -0.11 -3.03
C MET A 77 7.56 -1.40 -3.24
N MET A 78 7.16 -2.00 -2.13
CA MET A 78 6.57 -3.33 -2.05
C MET A 78 5.08 -3.29 -2.39
N ASN A 79 4.67 -4.17 -3.30
CA ASN A 79 3.27 -4.51 -3.50
C ASN A 79 2.95 -5.86 -2.82
N ILE A 80 1.76 -5.95 -2.24
CA ILE A 80 1.27 -7.16 -1.55
C ILE A 80 0.01 -7.64 -2.25
N TYR A 81 0.00 -8.90 -2.67
CA TYR A 81 -1.13 -9.56 -3.30
C TYR A 81 -1.40 -10.86 -2.58
N ASN A 82 -2.68 -11.19 -2.37
CA ASN A 82 -3.07 -12.38 -1.63
C ASN A 82 -4.41 -12.91 -2.12
N GLY A 83 -4.68 -14.15 -1.76
CA GLY A 83 -5.92 -14.82 -2.08
C GLY A 83 -6.01 -16.19 -1.44
N ASN A 84 -7.03 -16.94 -1.84
CA ASN A 84 -7.19 -18.33 -1.48
C ASN A 84 -7.38 -19.16 -2.76
N VAL A 85 -6.86 -20.38 -2.75
CA VAL A 85 -7.09 -21.35 -3.84
C VAL A 85 -7.39 -22.72 -3.25
N ILE A 86 -8.06 -23.59 -4.02
CA ILE A 86 -8.25 -25.00 -3.69
C ILE A 86 -7.47 -25.81 -4.72
N THR A 87 -6.59 -26.69 -4.25
CA THR A 87 -5.86 -27.60 -5.13
C THR A 87 -6.77 -28.61 -5.77
N ASP A 88 -6.41 -29.06 -6.97
CA ASP A 88 -7.15 -30.10 -7.67
C ASP A 88 -7.00 -31.47 -6.97
N LYS A 89 -7.53 -32.54 -7.59
CA LYS A 89 -7.43 -33.90 -7.04
C LYS A 89 -5.99 -34.42 -6.89
N ASN A 90 -5.02 -33.84 -7.60
CA ASN A 90 -3.61 -34.20 -7.55
C ASN A 90 -2.83 -33.31 -6.57
N GLY A 91 -3.50 -32.37 -5.90
CA GLY A 91 -2.85 -31.44 -4.99
C GLY A 91 -2.24 -30.23 -5.68
N GLU A 92 -2.63 -29.90 -6.92
CA GLU A 92 -2.04 -28.77 -7.65
C GLU A 92 -3.04 -27.62 -7.85
N ALA A 93 -2.57 -26.38 -7.72
CA ALA A 93 -3.32 -25.18 -8.05
C ALA A 93 -2.43 -24.15 -8.74
N TRP A 94 -2.79 -23.78 -9.96
CA TRP A 94 -2.25 -22.58 -10.61
C TRP A 94 -2.92 -21.33 -10.04
N VAL A 95 -2.11 -20.35 -9.67
CA VAL A 95 -2.55 -19.00 -9.35
C VAL A 95 -2.14 -18.10 -10.50
N GLU A 96 -3.15 -17.60 -11.22
CA GLU A 96 -2.99 -16.68 -12.34
C GLU A 96 -2.98 -15.24 -11.83
N MET A 97 -1.94 -14.49 -12.20
CA MET A 97 -1.79 -13.07 -11.92
C MET A 97 -2.22 -12.25 -13.15
N PRO A 98 -2.62 -10.98 -12.98
CA PRO A 98 -2.88 -10.11 -14.10
C PRO A 98 -1.66 -9.98 -15.03
N GLU A 99 -1.89 -9.81 -16.34
CA GLU A 99 -0.83 -9.73 -17.38
C GLU A 99 0.28 -8.71 -17.06
N TRP A 100 -0.05 -7.62 -16.35
CA TRP A 100 0.87 -6.56 -15.97
C TRP A 100 1.70 -6.87 -14.72
N PHE A 101 1.44 -7.99 -14.02
CA PHE A 101 2.01 -8.23 -12.70
C PHE A 101 3.53 -8.34 -12.73
N GLU A 102 4.08 -9.21 -13.58
CA GLU A 102 5.54 -9.36 -13.75
C GLU A 102 6.17 -8.13 -14.37
N ALA A 103 5.45 -7.39 -15.22
CA ALA A 103 5.93 -6.13 -15.78
C ALA A 103 6.07 -5.02 -14.72
N LEU A 104 5.27 -5.10 -13.64
CA LEU A 104 5.30 -4.15 -12.54
C LEU A 104 6.20 -4.60 -11.39
N ASN A 105 6.31 -5.90 -11.12
CA ASN A 105 6.91 -6.44 -9.89
C ASN A 105 8.08 -7.38 -10.17
N MET A 106 9.09 -7.36 -9.29
CA MET A 106 10.23 -8.28 -9.26
C MET A 106 10.52 -8.74 -7.82
N GLU A 107 11.53 -9.60 -7.63
CA GLU A 107 11.98 -10.08 -6.30
C GLU A 107 10.85 -10.71 -5.46
N PHE A 108 10.21 -11.73 -6.01
CA PHE A 108 9.03 -12.33 -5.41
C PHE A 108 9.31 -13.06 -4.09
N ARG A 109 8.41 -12.92 -3.12
CA ARG A 109 8.41 -13.71 -1.87
C ARG A 109 7.01 -14.27 -1.64
N TYR A 110 6.95 -15.49 -1.11
CA TYR A 110 5.71 -16.24 -0.95
C TYR A 110 5.47 -16.62 0.51
N GLN A 111 4.20 -16.59 0.93
CA GLN A 111 3.74 -17.13 2.20
C GLN A 111 2.49 -17.96 1.96
N LEU A 112 2.45 -19.18 2.50
CA LEU A 112 1.34 -20.11 2.35
C LEU A 112 0.80 -20.53 3.71
N THR A 113 -0.52 -20.68 3.82
CA THR A 113 -1.19 -21.25 5.00
C THR A 113 -2.30 -22.18 4.54
N VAL A 114 -2.19 -23.45 4.92
CA VAL A 114 -3.25 -24.44 4.67
C VAL A 114 -4.42 -24.19 5.62
N ILE A 115 -5.65 -24.31 5.12
CA ILE A 115 -6.89 -24.03 5.86
C ILE A 115 -7.76 -25.29 5.93
N GLY A 116 -8.24 -25.61 7.14
CA GLY A 116 -9.25 -26.64 7.39
C GLY A 116 -8.69 -28.04 7.68
N SER A 117 -7.49 -28.35 7.21
CA SER A 117 -6.73 -29.56 7.55
C SER A 117 -5.24 -29.25 7.68
N PHE A 118 -4.49 -30.13 8.35
CA PHE A 118 -3.04 -30.08 8.29
C PHE A 118 -2.57 -30.77 7.00
N ASP A 119 -1.77 -30.08 6.19
CA ASP A 119 -1.19 -30.59 4.95
C ASP A 119 0.15 -29.86 4.72
N ARG A 120 1.06 -30.45 3.94
CA ARG A 120 2.29 -29.77 3.53
C ARG A 120 2.03 -29.06 2.22
N ALA A 121 2.28 -27.75 2.18
CA ALA A 121 2.15 -26.94 0.97
C ALA A 121 3.49 -26.34 0.56
N MET A 122 3.70 -26.15 -0.74
CA MET A 122 4.86 -25.47 -1.29
C MET A 122 4.50 -24.69 -2.55
N ILE A 123 5.38 -23.77 -2.93
CA ILE A 123 5.46 -23.24 -4.30
C ILE A 123 6.20 -24.30 -5.12
N ALA A 124 5.47 -24.99 -6.00
CA ALA A 124 6.02 -26.02 -6.87
C ALA A 124 6.71 -25.43 -8.11
N GLU A 125 6.20 -24.30 -8.60
CA GLU A 125 6.80 -23.50 -9.66
C GLU A 125 6.72 -22.04 -9.24
N GLU A 126 7.87 -21.36 -9.23
CA GLU A 126 7.91 -19.92 -9.01
C GLU A 126 7.19 -19.17 -10.13
N LEU A 127 6.77 -17.94 -9.84
CA LEU A 127 6.10 -17.09 -10.80
C LEU A 127 6.91 -16.95 -12.10
N THR A 128 6.30 -17.40 -13.19
CA THR A 128 6.74 -17.20 -14.57
C THR A 128 5.51 -17.14 -15.47
N ASP A 129 5.54 -16.33 -16.52
CA ASP A 129 4.40 -16.13 -17.44
C ASP A 129 3.09 -15.75 -16.70
N ASN A 130 3.22 -14.87 -15.70
CA ASN A 130 2.20 -14.33 -14.80
C ASN A 130 1.45 -15.38 -13.98
N ARG A 131 2.06 -16.53 -13.68
CA ARG A 131 1.43 -17.53 -12.82
C ARG A 131 2.44 -18.35 -12.04
N PHE A 132 2.01 -18.87 -10.89
CA PHE A 132 2.82 -19.75 -10.07
C PHE A 132 2.00 -20.95 -9.63
N LEU A 133 2.67 -22.07 -9.37
CA LEU A 133 2.01 -23.32 -8.98
C LEU A 133 2.16 -23.56 -7.48
N ILE A 134 1.04 -23.72 -6.79
CA ILE A 134 1.00 -24.24 -5.43
C ILE A 134 0.78 -25.75 -5.51
N ARG A 135 1.54 -26.53 -4.73
CA ARG A 135 1.30 -27.97 -4.53
C ARG A 135 1.10 -28.31 -3.07
N THR A 136 0.09 -29.12 -2.79
CA THR A 136 -0.19 -29.78 -1.51
C THR A 136 0.01 -31.28 -1.63
N GLU A 137 0.15 -32.00 -0.51
CA GLU A 137 0.26 -33.47 -0.55
C GLU A 137 -1.05 -34.14 -0.90
N SER A 138 -2.13 -33.65 -0.29
CA SER A 138 -3.48 -34.12 -0.59
C SER A 138 -4.12 -33.24 -1.66
N GLY A 139 -5.05 -33.81 -2.43
CA GLY A 139 -5.90 -33.04 -3.33
C GLY A 139 -7.05 -32.33 -2.60
N ASN A 140 -7.65 -31.34 -3.25
CA ASN A 140 -8.80 -30.57 -2.74
C ASN A 140 -8.52 -29.82 -1.43
N VAL A 141 -7.27 -29.36 -1.25
CA VAL A 141 -6.83 -28.64 -0.06
C VAL A 141 -6.95 -27.14 -0.31
N LYS A 142 -7.54 -26.42 0.66
CA LYS A 142 -7.62 -24.97 0.61
C LYS A 142 -6.32 -24.34 1.14
N VAL A 143 -5.72 -23.46 0.36
CA VAL A 143 -4.50 -22.72 0.72
C VAL A 143 -4.75 -21.22 0.61
N SER A 144 -4.50 -20.49 1.69
CA SER A 144 -4.34 -19.03 1.67
C SER A 144 -2.91 -18.72 1.25
N TRP A 145 -2.76 -17.82 0.29
CA TRP A 145 -1.47 -17.44 -0.26
C TRP A 145 -1.29 -15.93 -0.21
N GLN A 146 -0.04 -15.51 -0.06
CA GLN A 146 0.41 -14.15 -0.28
C GLN A 146 1.67 -14.19 -1.14
N ILE A 147 1.72 -13.35 -2.16
CA ILE A 147 2.93 -13.03 -2.92
C ILE A 147 3.22 -11.54 -2.74
N THR A 148 4.48 -11.21 -2.47
CA THR A 148 4.95 -9.83 -2.44
C THR A 148 5.98 -9.63 -3.53
N GLY A 149 6.06 -8.42 -4.09
CA GLY A 149 7.09 -8.06 -5.07
C GLY A 149 7.47 -6.59 -4.96
N VAL A 150 8.71 -6.28 -5.32
CA VAL A 150 9.23 -4.92 -5.39
C VAL A 150 8.88 -4.34 -6.75
N ARG A 151 8.24 -3.17 -6.79
CA ARG A 151 7.92 -2.48 -8.05
C ARG A 151 9.18 -2.22 -8.87
N HIS A 152 9.19 -2.43 -10.19
CA HIS A 152 10.34 -2.15 -11.08
C HIS A 152 9.95 -1.46 -12.39
N ASP A 153 8.75 -0.88 -12.45
CA ASP A 153 8.38 -0.04 -13.57
C ASP A 153 9.34 1.15 -13.74
N ALA A 154 9.37 1.75 -14.94
CA ALA A 154 10.32 2.80 -15.29
C ALA A 154 10.27 4.03 -14.37
N TRP A 155 9.15 4.30 -13.69
CA TRP A 155 9.06 5.35 -12.70
C TRP A 155 9.68 4.90 -11.38
N ALA A 156 9.36 3.70 -10.90
CA ALA A 156 9.90 3.15 -9.65
C ALA A 156 11.44 3.08 -9.66
N GLU A 157 12.03 2.64 -10.77
CA GLU A 157 13.49 2.57 -10.92
C GLU A 157 14.17 3.94 -10.85
N LYS A 158 13.53 4.98 -11.40
CA LYS A 158 14.07 6.35 -11.38
C LYS A 158 13.84 7.08 -10.06
N ASN A 159 12.89 6.62 -9.25
CA ASN A 159 12.39 7.35 -8.07
C ASN A 159 12.47 6.52 -6.78
N ARG A 160 13.41 5.56 -6.70
CA ARG A 160 13.68 4.82 -5.46
C ARG A 160 13.87 5.79 -4.29
N ILE A 161 13.24 5.48 -3.15
CA ILE A 161 13.35 6.29 -1.95
C ILE A 161 14.66 5.91 -1.24
N PRO A 162 15.62 6.83 -1.07
CA PRO A 162 16.81 6.56 -0.28
C PRO A 162 16.41 6.32 1.18
N VAL A 163 17.00 5.29 1.79
CA VAL A 163 16.72 4.94 3.19
C VAL A 163 17.49 5.86 4.15
N GLU A 164 18.70 6.29 3.76
CA GLU A 164 19.60 7.21 4.48
C GLU A 164 20.46 8.02 3.49
#